data_AF-A0AAI9TVM7-F1
#
_entry.id   AF-A0AAI9TVM7-F1
#
_cell.length_a   1.000
_cell.length_b   1.000
_cell.length_c   1.000
_cell.angle_alpha   90.00
_cell.angle_beta   90.00
_cell.angle_gamma   90.00
#
_symmetry.space_group_name_H-M   'P 1'
#
loop_
_entity.id
_entity.type
_entity.pdbx_description
1 polymer ?
#
loop_
_entity_poly.entity_id
_entity_poly.type
_entity_poly.pdbx_seq_one_letter_code
_entity_poly.pdbx_strand_id
1 'polypeptide(L)'
;MPEFGMPGFEVSEFNMSDFHISNFNCDMPADGIAPDAFKWLDENPAPDVVSAVALVPPVAENSPFQADLDMLDDATVPYERKKWILDVILNDIVPYRFHDHLRLFPTLEFYSTLLYNRLDRSAIWGLVARFHEWISSVAASSAEDADEAIEALKLRASFCGWPGELNDDFKGSSSTQFFNEGSASKQQQMATSSPFSPQTVHAVPDVGESQPSPMMQQKHPLLEAELVIAPVFQYRGIIRNIEHSKELDNAYERHVTRVAGEAPDNDASWPFSSEQQRAYVQRLFESITDLDDFFELKKARERLGRVANLQQDVPIAQALENPRKRRRGGDAQGGALDPASRPKGMSKTDWALLNDQGTPVDMLEAVIHHRISGVEVEMLCRRLLRCAMEQQQGFTMRPMWSGSRTVSTWEHFNTFSDRWQAICENLQDCKMIVHSLTRADWFCKYAGAPSKERGAKLSNDLLNGRRDIQNQVGRDIIREKTSTQDWTTSDDFEIRNKAGELVLKGGHLGDKKRRQLAVRNKE
;
A
#
# COMPACT_ATOMS: atom_id res chain seq x y z
N MET A 1 -13.03 44.34 42.36
CA MET A 1 -13.34 43.38 41.28
C MET A 1 -13.99 44.15 40.16
N PRO A 2 -13.39 44.23 38.96
CA PRO A 2 -13.96 45.00 37.86
C PRO A 2 -14.85 44.13 36.98
N GLU A 3 -16.01 44.69 36.63
CA GLU A 3 -16.95 44.22 35.61
C GLU A 3 -16.37 44.47 34.22
N PHE A 4 -16.49 43.47 33.34
CA PHE A 4 -16.29 43.64 31.89
C PHE A 4 -17.60 43.27 31.18
N GLY A 5 -18.24 44.29 30.59
CA GLY A 5 -19.39 44.14 29.72
C GLY A 5 -18.99 43.64 28.33
N MET A 6 -19.79 42.74 27.78
CA MET A 6 -19.70 42.26 26.40
C MET A 6 -20.72 43.02 25.53
N PRO A 7 -20.34 43.55 24.36
CA PRO A 7 -21.28 44.18 23.44
C PRO A 7 -22.00 43.12 22.58
N GLY A 8 -23.29 43.35 22.35
CA GLY A 8 -24.15 42.51 21.52
C GLY A 8 -23.76 42.54 20.04
N PHE A 9 -23.71 41.35 19.45
CA PHE A 9 -23.63 41.16 18.00
C PHE A 9 -25.05 40.90 17.48
N GLU A 10 -25.61 41.86 16.73
CA GLU A 10 -26.79 41.66 15.90
C GLU A 10 -26.40 40.88 14.63
N VAL A 11 -27.08 39.77 14.38
CA VAL A 11 -26.93 38.97 13.16
C VAL A 11 -27.93 39.51 12.13
N SER A 12 -27.42 40.18 11.11
CA SER A 12 -28.20 40.64 9.96
C SER A 12 -28.58 39.45 9.06
N GLU A 13 -29.84 39.42 8.62
CA GLU A 13 -30.38 38.43 7.68
C GLU A 13 -29.61 38.40 6.36
N PHE A 14 -29.12 37.22 5.99
CA PHE A 14 -28.40 36.97 4.75
C PHE A 14 -29.41 36.70 3.63
N ASN A 15 -29.62 37.67 2.75
CA ASN A 15 -30.53 37.60 1.61
C ASN A 15 -29.88 36.87 0.42
N MET A 16 -30.48 35.75 -0.02
CA MET A 16 -29.90 34.78 -0.96
C MET A 16 -30.42 34.95 -2.41
N SER A 17 -30.66 36.18 -2.85
CA SER A 17 -31.39 36.44 -4.11
C SER A 17 -30.54 36.59 -5.38
N ASP A 18 -29.20 36.72 -5.29
CA ASP A 18 -28.38 37.05 -6.47
C ASP A 18 -27.20 36.10 -6.70
N PHE A 19 -27.49 34.83 -7.04
CA PHE A 19 -26.48 33.92 -7.61
C PHE A 19 -26.75 33.66 -9.09
N HIS A 20 -26.20 34.54 -9.94
CA HIS A 20 -26.12 34.33 -11.38
C HIS A 20 -24.89 33.46 -11.69
N ILE A 21 -25.09 32.20 -12.08
CA ILE A 21 -24.00 31.29 -12.47
C ILE A 21 -23.56 31.65 -13.89
N SER A 22 -22.37 32.24 -14.01
CA SER A 22 -21.68 32.41 -15.30
C SER A 22 -21.01 31.10 -15.70
N ASN A 23 -21.19 30.71 -16.97
CA ASN A 23 -20.56 29.56 -17.60
C ASN A 23 -19.03 29.59 -17.45
N PHE A 24 -18.48 28.68 -16.65
CA PHE A 24 -17.04 28.40 -16.66
C PHE A 24 -16.77 27.25 -17.61
N ASN A 25 -16.32 27.61 -18.81
CA ASN A 25 -15.75 26.70 -19.80
C ASN A 25 -14.27 26.52 -19.45
N CYS A 26 -13.86 25.31 -19.08
CA CYS A 26 -12.46 24.97 -18.81
C CYS A 26 -12.04 23.86 -19.77
N ASP A 27 -11.71 24.27 -21.00
CA ASP A 27 -10.97 23.46 -21.95
C ASP A 27 -9.51 23.41 -21.51
N MET A 28 -9.02 22.21 -21.21
CA MET A 28 -7.59 21.91 -21.12
C MET A 28 -7.28 20.76 -22.09
N PRO A 29 -6.26 20.90 -22.95
CA PRO A 29 -5.98 19.93 -24.01
C PRO A 29 -5.30 18.67 -23.46
N ALA A 30 -5.69 17.53 -24.03
CA ALA A 30 -4.99 16.26 -23.89
C ALA A 30 -4.16 16.02 -25.15
N ASP A 31 -2.87 16.33 -25.09
CA ASP A 31 -1.85 15.89 -26.06
C ASP A 31 -0.99 14.82 -25.38
N GLY A 32 -0.54 13.74 -25.99
CA GLY A 32 -0.63 13.24 -27.35
C GLY A 32 0.21 11.94 -27.41
N ILE A 33 -0.29 10.91 -28.07
CA ILE A 33 0.45 9.68 -28.41
C ILE A 33 0.90 9.82 -29.87
N ALA A 34 2.10 9.35 -30.20
CA ALA A 34 2.52 9.05 -31.57
C ALA A 34 3.10 7.61 -31.68
N PRO A 35 3.05 6.97 -32.87
CA PRO A 35 2.92 5.52 -33.02
C PRO A 35 4.08 4.80 -33.77
N ASP A 36 3.97 3.47 -33.83
CA ASP A 36 4.47 2.48 -34.82
C ASP A 36 5.97 2.26 -35.11
N ALA A 37 6.39 0.98 -34.95
CA ALA A 37 7.13 0.10 -35.89
C ALA A 37 7.49 -1.19 -35.10
N PHE A 38 7.22 -2.44 -35.52
CA PHE A 38 7.78 -3.16 -36.67
C PHE A 38 6.99 -4.46 -36.94
N LYS A 39 7.01 -4.92 -38.21
CA LYS A 39 6.44 -6.17 -38.74
C LYS A 39 7.48 -7.31 -38.78
N TRP A 40 7.02 -8.51 -38.42
CA TRP A 40 7.19 -9.86 -39.00
C TRP A 40 8.44 -10.26 -39.80
N LEU A 41 8.97 -11.44 -39.46
CA LEU A 41 9.38 -12.49 -40.40
C LEU A 41 8.99 -13.86 -39.83
N ASP A 42 8.21 -14.60 -40.64
CA ASP A 42 7.95 -16.04 -40.55
C ASP A 42 9.22 -16.82 -40.89
N GLU A 43 9.40 -18.00 -40.30
CA GLU A 43 9.84 -19.20 -41.04
C GLU A 43 9.60 -20.48 -40.22
N ASN A 44 8.79 -21.38 -40.78
CA ASN A 44 8.63 -22.79 -40.41
C ASN A 44 9.79 -23.60 -41.02
N PRO A 45 10.17 -24.75 -40.43
CA PRO A 45 9.76 -25.99 -41.09
C PRO A 45 9.36 -27.14 -40.16
N ALA A 46 8.61 -28.07 -40.75
CA ALA A 46 7.94 -29.24 -40.20
C ALA A 46 8.90 -30.45 -39.97
N PRO A 47 8.40 -31.57 -39.38
CA PRO A 47 9.16 -32.46 -38.50
C PRO A 47 9.63 -33.77 -39.16
N ASP A 48 10.50 -34.51 -38.46
CA ASP A 48 10.64 -35.95 -38.66
C ASP A 48 10.81 -36.70 -37.32
N VAL A 49 10.19 -37.87 -37.28
CA VAL A 49 9.96 -38.75 -36.13
C VAL A 49 11.00 -39.87 -36.10
N VAL A 50 11.65 -40.11 -34.95
CA VAL A 50 12.13 -41.47 -34.59
C VAL A 50 12.07 -41.67 -33.07
N SER A 51 11.53 -42.83 -32.67
CA SER A 51 11.37 -43.33 -31.31
C SER A 51 12.60 -44.14 -30.86
N ALA A 52 13.17 -43.87 -29.68
CA ALA A 52 13.98 -44.83 -28.90
C ALA A 52 14.27 -44.32 -27.47
N VAL A 53 13.86 -45.14 -26.49
CA VAL A 53 14.48 -45.41 -25.17
C VAL A 53 15.05 -44.21 -24.39
N ALA A 54 14.38 -43.85 -23.29
CA ALA A 54 14.76 -42.80 -22.33
C ALA A 54 16.15 -43.07 -21.72
N LEU A 55 17.18 -42.56 -22.40
CA LEU A 55 18.45 -42.20 -21.83
C LEU A 55 18.36 -40.70 -21.53
N VAL A 56 18.41 -40.36 -20.24
CA VAL A 56 18.53 -38.97 -19.78
C VAL A 56 19.63 -38.30 -20.62
N PRO A 57 19.36 -37.15 -21.27
CA PRO A 57 20.37 -36.47 -22.07
C PRO A 57 21.60 -36.17 -21.19
N PRO A 58 22.82 -36.14 -21.76
CA PRO A 58 24.02 -35.82 -21.00
C PRO A 58 23.96 -34.34 -20.57
N VAL A 59 23.25 -34.08 -19.48
CA VAL A 59 23.26 -32.82 -18.74
C VAL A 59 24.68 -32.65 -18.22
N ALA A 60 25.21 -31.44 -18.36
CA ALA A 60 26.58 -31.07 -18.01
C ALA A 60 27.08 -31.83 -16.77
N GLU A 61 28.08 -32.70 -16.95
CA GLU A 61 28.66 -33.60 -15.93
C GLU A 61 29.22 -32.87 -14.67
N ASN A 62 29.08 -31.55 -14.60
CA ASN A 62 29.59 -30.69 -13.54
C ASN A 62 28.51 -29.83 -12.87
N SER A 63 27.22 -30.18 -12.94
CA SER A 63 26.21 -29.47 -12.16
C SER A 63 26.40 -29.73 -10.66
N PRO A 64 26.45 -28.69 -9.80
CA PRO A 64 26.54 -28.87 -8.35
C PRO A 64 25.43 -29.74 -7.75
N PHE A 65 24.26 -29.78 -8.39
CA PHE A 65 23.12 -30.58 -7.95
C PHE A 65 23.27 -32.08 -8.29
N GLN A 66 24.16 -32.46 -9.21
CA GLN A 66 24.41 -33.86 -9.53
C GLN A 66 24.89 -34.65 -8.30
N ALA A 67 25.70 -34.04 -7.44
CA ALA A 67 26.12 -34.64 -6.18
C ALA A 67 24.95 -34.91 -5.22
N ASP A 68 23.90 -34.08 -5.24
CA ASP A 68 22.68 -34.31 -4.46
C ASP A 68 21.85 -35.47 -5.07
N LEU A 69 21.83 -35.62 -6.40
CA LEU A 69 21.21 -36.76 -7.08
C LEU A 69 21.94 -38.07 -6.77
N ASP A 70 23.26 -38.07 -6.84
CA ASP A 70 24.09 -39.24 -6.51
C ASP A 70 23.90 -39.65 -5.04
N MET A 71 23.72 -38.68 -4.14
CA MET A 71 23.39 -38.91 -2.72
C MET A 71 22.03 -39.59 -2.53
N LEU A 72 21.05 -39.33 -3.41
CA LEU A 72 19.76 -40.02 -3.36
C LEU A 72 19.90 -41.49 -3.78
N ASP A 73 20.81 -41.79 -4.69
CA ASP A 73 21.05 -43.15 -5.19
C ASP A 73 22.00 -43.97 -4.28
N ASP A 74 22.82 -43.30 -3.47
CA ASP A 74 23.78 -43.95 -2.55
C ASP A 74 23.08 -44.68 -1.38
N ALA A 75 23.21 -46.01 -1.32
CA ALA A 75 22.63 -46.84 -0.27
C ALA A 75 23.18 -46.57 1.15
N THR A 76 24.33 -45.92 1.27
CA THR A 76 24.96 -45.59 2.56
C THR A 76 24.38 -44.33 3.20
N VAL A 77 23.68 -43.49 2.43
CA VAL A 77 23.08 -42.26 2.91
C VAL A 77 21.81 -42.58 3.71
N PRO A 78 21.65 -42.06 4.96
CA PRO A 78 20.46 -42.28 5.76
C PRO A 78 19.16 -41.83 5.07
N TYR A 79 18.09 -42.61 5.24
CA TYR A 79 16.78 -42.35 4.65
C TYR A 79 16.27 -40.93 4.96
N GLU A 80 16.46 -40.47 6.19
CA GLU A 80 16.02 -39.17 6.71
C GLU A 80 16.65 -38.02 5.92
N ARG A 81 17.90 -38.20 5.48
CA ARG A 81 18.58 -37.22 4.64
C ARG A 81 17.99 -37.19 3.23
N LYS A 82 17.75 -38.37 2.63
CA LYS A 82 17.11 -38.48 1.31
C LYS A 82 15.69 -37.90 1.32
N LYS A 83 14.93 -38.27 2.35
CA LYS A 83 13.58 -37.76 2.63
C LYS A 83 13.57 -36.24 2.73
N TRP A 84 14.51 -35.65 3.47
CA TRP A 84 14.61 -34.20 3.61
C TRP A 84 14.90 -33.50 2.27
N ILE A 85 15.81 -34.03 1.45
CA ILE A 85 16.10 -33.48 0.12
C ILE A 85 14.85 -33.51 -0.77
N LEU A 86 14.19 -34.68 -0.84
CA LEU A 86 13.01 -34.90 -1.67
C LEU A 86 11.81 -34.06 -1.21
N ASP A 87 11.60 -33.93 0.09
CA ASP A 87 10.53 -33.11 0.67
C ASP A 87 10.69 -31.65 0.28
N VAL A 88 11.89 -31.09 0.46
CA VAL A 88 12.18 -29.70 0.04
C VAL A 88 11.93 -29.52 -1.45
N ILE A 89 12.44 -30.41 -2.31
CA ILE A 89 12.32 -30.22 -3.76
C ILE A 89 10.87 -30.40 -4.22
N LEU A 90 10.24 -31.51 -3.86
CA LEU A 90 8.95 -31.90 -4.42
C LEU A 90 7.76 -31.20 -3.75
N ASN A 91 7.87 -30.75 -2.50
CA ASN A 91 6.79 -30.02 -1.81
C ASN A 91 7.03 -28.51 -1.77
N ASP A 92 8.26 -28.03 -1.58
CA ASP A 92 8.50 -26.59 -1.41
C ASP A 92 8.90 -25.88 -2.71
N ILE A 93 9.46 -26.59 -3.70
CA ILE A 93 9.97 -25.96 -4.94
C ILE A 93 9.07 -26.27 -6.15
N VAL A 94 8.93 -27.55 -6.49
CA VAL A 94 8.22 -28.03 -7.69
C VAL A 94 6.78 -27.52 -7.82
N PRO A 95 5.96 -27.44 -6.75
CA PRO A 95 4.57 -26.99 -6.86
C PRO A 95 4.42 -25.54 -7.32
N TYR A 96 5.48 -24.73 -7.22
CA TYR A 96 5.46 -23.33 -7.62
C TYR A 96 5.95 -23.10 -9.06
N ARG A 97 6.26 -24.16 -9.81
CA ARG A 97 6.58 -24.07 -11.24
C ARG A 97 5.38 -23.52 -12.01
N PHE A 98 5.62 -22.56 -12.91
CA PHE A 98 4.56 -22.03 -13.75
C PHE A 98 4.04 -23.10 -14.71
N HIS A 99 2.74 -23.06 -15.00
CA HIS A 99 2.10 -23.94 -15.97
C HIS A 99 1.86 -23.26 -17.34
N ASP A 100 2.56 -22.14 -17.58
CA ASP A 100 2.51 -21.47 -18.87
C ASP A 100 3.35 -22.21 -19.93
N HIS A 101 3.38 -21.68 -21.15
CA HIS A 101 4.07 -22.29 -22.29
C HIS A 101 5.59 -22.46 -22.11
N LEU A 102 6.22 -21.71 -21.19
CA LEU A 102 7.64 -21.85 -20.90
C LEU A 102 7.91 -22.74 -19.68
N ARG A 103 6.86 -23.04 -18.88
CA ARG A 103 6.91 -23.86 -17.67
C ARG A 103 8.11 -23.54 -16.76
N LEU A 104 8.42 -22.26 -16.60
CA LEU A 104 9.60 -21.82 -15.86
C LEU A 104 9.37 -21.92 -14.35
N PHE A 105 10.47 -22.04 -13.60
CA PHE A 105 10.42 -21.86 -12.16
C PHE A 105 10.47 -20.36 -11.81
N PRO A 106 9.80 -19.91 -10.75
CA PRO A 106 10.01 -18.58 -10.16
C PRO A 106 11.48 -18.27 -9.91
N THR A 107 11.81 -16.99 -9.79
CA THR A 107 13.19 -16.56 -9.49
C THR A 107 13.63 -17.04 -8.10
N LEU A 108 14.95 -17.15 -7.85
CA LEU A 108 15.46 -17.49 -6.52
C LEU A 108 14.92 -16.57 -5.42
N GLU A 109 14.73 -15.28 -5.69
CA GLU A 109 14.17 -14.31 -4.72
C GLU A 109 12.79 -14.72 -4.19
N PHE A 110 11.94 -15.32 -5.05
CA PHE A 110 10.66 -15.87 -4.64
C PHE A 110 10.83 -16.95 -3.57
N TYR A 111 11.74 -17.91 -3.79
CA TYR A 111 12.03 -18.97 -2.83
C TYR A 111 12.67 -18.45 -1.54
N SER A 112 13.44 -17.36 -1.60
CA SER A 112 14.00 -16.72 -0.39
C SER A 112 12.89 -16.19 0.53
N THR A 113 11.79 -15.74 -0.06
CA THR A 113 10.60 -15.26 0.67
C THR A 113 9.73 -16.43 1.11
N LEU A 114 9.48 -17.40 0.22
CA LEU A 114 8.68 -18.59 0.53
C LEU A 114 9.24 -19.37 1.73
N LEU A 115 10.56 -19.54 1.78
CA LEU A 115 11.26 -20.33 2.79
C LEU A 115 11.72 -19.50 3.99
N TYR A 116 11.30 -18.24 4.09
CA TYR A 116 11.79 -17.31 5.12
C TYR A 116 11.55 -17.82 6.55
N ASN A 117 10.42 -18.50 6.78
CA ASN A 117 10.01 -19.01 8.09
C ASN A 117 10.46 -20.45 8.39
N ARG A 118 11.17 -21.13 7.47
CA ARG A 118 11.68 -22.49 7.76
C ARG A 118 12.85 -22.41 8.74
N LEU A 119 12.81 -23.25 9.78
CA LEU A 119 13.83 -23.30 10.84
C LEU A 119 15.22 -23.68 10.30
N ASP A 120 15.26 -24.45 9.21
CA ASP A 120 16.46 -24.97 8.54
C ASP A 120 16.82 -24.18 7.27
N ARG A 121 16.37 -22.93 7.15
CA ARG A 121 16.57 -22.08 5.95
C ARG A 121 18.00 -22.06 5.44
N SER A 122 19.00 -21.93 6.31
CA SER A 122 20.41 -21.84 5.91
C SER A 122 20.90 -23.12 5.21
N ALA A 123 20.43 -24.30 5.68
CA ALA A 123 20.75 -25.59 5.08
C ALA A 123 19.96 -25.83 3.79
N ILE A 124 18.68 -25.45 3.77
CA ILE A 124 17.80 -25.57 2.59
C ILE A 124 18.27 -24.69 1.44
N TRP A 125 18.70 -23.45 1.73
CA TRP A 125 18.99 -22.46 0.69
C TRP A 125 20.06 -22.92 -0.31
N GLY A 126 21.10 -23.60 0.17
CA GLY A 126 22.11 -24.19 -0.69
C GLY A 126 21.55 -25.25 -1.64
N LEU A 127 20.64 -26.10 -1.15
CA LEU A 127 19.99 -27.14 -1.97
C LEU A 127 19.07 -26.51 -3.03
N VAL A 128 18.25 -25.53 -2.62
CA VAL A 128 17.34 -24.80 -3.52
C VAL A 128 18.09 -24.13 -4.65
N ALA A 129 19.20 -23.44 -4.34
CA ALA A 129 20.00 -22.76 -5.35
C ALA A 129 20.58 -23.73 -6.39
N ARG A 130 21.14 -24.86 -5.94
CA ARG A 130 21.70 -25.89 -6.84
C ARG A 130 20.62 -26.55 -7.69
N PHE A 131 19.48 -26.92 -7.08
CA PHE A 131 18.35 -27.49 -7.81
C PHE A 131 17.81 -26.53 -8.86
N HIS A 132 17.63 -25.25 -8.50
CA HIS A 132 17.10 -24.22 -9.39
C HIS A 132 18.03 -23.98 -10.59
N GLU A 133 19.33 -23.89 -10.36
CA GLU A 133 20.34 -23.75 -11.42
C GLU A 133 20.30 -24.96 -12.37
N TRP A 134 20.27 -26.18 -11.81
CA TRP A 134 20.21 -27.41 -12.58
C TRP A 134 18.93 -27.51 -13.43
N ILE A 135 17.75 -27.38 -12.81
CA ILE A 135 16.48 -27.53 -13.54
C ILE A 135 16.26 -26.39 -14.54
N SER A 136 16.78 -25.20 -14.28
CA SER A 136 16.75 -24.09 -15.24
C SER A 136 17.63 -24.39 -16.46
N SER A 137 18.80 -25.03 -16.26
CA SER A 137 19.65 -25.48 -17.38
C SER A 137 18.97 -26.57 -18.21
N VAL A 138 18.22 -27.48 -17.58
CA VAL A 138 17.42 -28.49 -18.30
C VAL A 138 16.28 -27.82 -19.07
N ALA A 139 15.51 -26.95 -18.41
CA ALA A 139 14.38 -26.22 -19.00
C ALA A 139 14.79 -25.29 -20.15
N ALA A 140 16.02 -24.75 -20.11
CA ALA A 140 16.58 -23.94 -21.20
C ALA A 140 16.81 -24.76 -22.49
N SER A 141 16.96 -26.08 -22.38
CA SER A 141 17.08 -26.98 -23.52
C SER A 141 15.71 -27.39 -24.05
N SER A 142 14.80 -27.82 -23.16
CA SER A 142 13.40 -28.11 -23.47
C SER A 142 12.57 -28.09 -22.18
N ALA A 143 11.33 -27.59 -22.27
CA ALA A 143 10.39 -27.61 -21.15
C ALA A 143 9.94 -29.05 -20.81
N GLU A 144 9.85 -29.91 -21.83
CA GLU A 144 9.54 -31.34 -21.73
C GLU A 144 10.66 -32.11 -21.00
N ASP A 145 11.93 -31.82 -21.28
CA ASP A 145 13.05 -32.45 -20.57
C ASP A 145 13.02 -32.13 -19.06
N ALA A 146 12.59 -30.91 -18.71
CA ALA A 146 12.40 -30.54 -17.31
C ALA A 146 11.20 -31.26 -16.66
N ASP A 147 10.14 -31.56 -17.43
CA ASP A 147 9.06 -32.42 -16.95
C ASP A 147 9.55 -33.84 -16.68
N GLU A 148 10.30 -34.43 -17.62
CA GLU A 148 10.86 -35.77 -17.49
C GLU A 148 11.81 -35.85 -16.28
N ALA A 149 12.64 -34.82 -16.06
CA ALA A 149 13.52 -34.73 -14.91
C ALA A 149 12.76 -34.70 -13.57
N ILE A 150 11.64 -33.97 -13.50
CA ILE A 150 10.78 -33.92 -12.30
C ILE A 150 10.07 -35.26 -12.07
N GLU A 151 9.57 -35.90 -13.13
CA GLU A 151 8.95 -37.23 -13.02
C GLU A 151 9.98 -38.30 -12.59
N ALA A 152 11.22 -38.23 -13.09
CA ALA A 152 12.31 -39.07 -12.63
C ALA A 152 12.61 -38.86 -11.13
N LEU A 153 12.56 -37.62 -10.64
CA LEU A 153 12.70 -37.32 -9.21
C LEU A 153 11.56 -37.90 -8.37
N LYS A 154 10.31 -37.81 -8.83
CA LYS A 154 9.15 -38.43 -8.16
C LYS A 154 9.27 -39.96 -8.12
N LEU A 155 9.75 -40.56 -9.20
CA LEU A 155 10.00 -41.99 -9.27
C LEU A 155 11.08 -42.42 -8.27
N ARG A 156 12.22 -41.69 -8.23
CA ARG A 156 13.27 -41.91 -7.21
C ARG A 156 12.73 -41.76 -5.79
N ALA A 157 11.86 -40.77 -5.57
CA ALA A 157 11.25 -40.56 -4.27
C ALA A 157 10.42 -41.76 -3.83
N SER A 158 9.67 -42.34 -4.75
CA SER A 158 8.87 -43.55 -4.53
C SER A 158 9.76 -44.75 -4.14
N PHE A 159 10.90 -44.93 -4.82
CA PHE A 159 11.89 -45.95 -4.46
C PHE A 159 12.56 -45.73 -3.10
N CYS A 160 12.71 -44.47 -2.69
CA CYS A 160 13.20 -44.13 -1.36
C CYS A 160 12.13 -44.31 -0.27
N GLY A 161 10.89 -44.63 -0.61
CA GLY A 161 9.78 -44.73 0.36
C GLY A 161 9.16 -43.37 0.70
N TRP A 162 9.19 -42.40 -0.21
CA TRP A 162 8.54 -41.09 -0.09
C TRP A 162 7.41 -40.91 -1.13
N PRO A 163 6.29 -40.24 -0.79
CA PRO A 163 5.92 -39.75 0.53
C PRO A 163 5.54 -40.96 1.39
N GLY A 164 6.17 -41.09 2.56
CA GLY A 164 6.08 -42.31 3.38
C GLY A 164 4.64 -42.80 3.51
N GLU A 165 4.42 -44.10 3.26
CA GLU A 165 3.18 -44.73 3.66
C GLU A 165 2.95 -44.36 5.13
N LEU A 166 1.88 -43.60 5.37
CA LEU A 166 1.35 -43.31 6.69
C LEU A 166 0.93 -44.66 7.28
N ASN A 167 1.89 -45.43 7.78
CA ASN A 167 1.64 -46.47 8.75
C ASN A 167 1.23 -45.74 10.03
N ASP A 168 -0.07 -45.53 10.10
CA ASP A 168 -0.84 -44.87 11.15
C ASP A 168 -0.84 -45.76 12.39
N ASP A 169 0.32 -45.93 13.03
CA ASP A 169 0.45 -46.62 14.31
C ASP A 169 1.84 -46.31 14.90
N PHE A 170 2.02 -45.16 15.56
CA PHE A 170 2.86 -45.05 16.77
C PHE A 170 2.70 -43.67 17.42
N LYS A 171 1.75 -43.59 18.36
CA LYS A 171 1.74 -42.59 19.44
C LYS A 171 2.92 -42.88 20.38
N GLY A 172 3.76 -41.89 20.65
CA GLY A 172 4.66 -41.97 21.80
C GLY A 172 5.81 -40.97 21.81
N SER A 173 5.55 -39.80 22.40
CA SER A 173 6.42 -39.08 23.32
C SER A 173 7.94 -39.08 23.08
N SER A 174 8.55 -37.92 22.84
CA SER A 174 9.45 -37.30 23.83
C SER A 174 9.93 -35.91 23.42
N SER A 175 9.77 -35.01 24.40
CA SER A 175 10.39 -33.69 24.52
C SER A 175 11.91 -33.84 24.65
N THR A 176 12.69 -33.01 23.97
CA THR A 176 14.15 -32.91 24.21
C THR A 176 14.56 -31.45 24.35
N GLN A 177 14.92 -31.09 25.58
CA GLN A 177 15.66 -29.89 25.97
C GLN A 177 17.09 -29.95 25.43
N PHE A 178 17.64 -28.82 24.99
CA PHE A 178 19.09 -28.64 24.90
C PHE A 178 19.55 -27.31 25.51
N PHE A 179 20.28 -27.47 26.62
CA PHE A 179 21.46 -26.77 27.14
C PHE A 179 21.62 -25.24 27.02
N ASN A 180 21.81 -24.67 28.20
CA ASN A 180 22.34 -23.34 28.50
C ASN A 180 23.59 -23.54 29.38
N GLU A 181 24.77 -23.11 28.91
CA GLU A 181 26.00 -22.83 29.67
C GLU A 181 26.67 -21.69 28.87
N GLY A 182 27.11 -20.55 29.40
CA GLY A 182 27.62 -20.26 30.73
C GLY A 182 29.09 -19.85 30.58
N SER A 183 29.41 -18.55 30.56
CA SER A 183 30.75 -18.06 30.90
C SER A 183 30.73 -16.57 31.24
N ALA A 184 31.26 -16.29 32.42
CA ALA A 184 31.35 -14.98 33.05
C ALA A 184 32.82 -14.51 33.14
N SER A 185 32.96 -13.19 33.30
CA SER A 185 33.97 -12.47 34.11
C SER A 185 35.33 -12.08 33.49
N LYS A 186 35.56 -10.75 33.47
CA LYS A 186 36.63 -9.97 34.15
C LYS A 186 36.40 -8.47 33.85
N GLN A 187 36.08 -7.59 34.83
CA GLN A 187 36.99 -6.77 35.67
C GLN A 187 38.21 -6.22 34.89
N GLN A 188 38.58 -4.92 34.87
CA GLN A 188 38.71 -3.97 35.99
C GLN A 188 39.16 -2.56 35.48
N GLN A 189 38.72 -1.47 36.16
CA GLN A 189 39.49 -0.23 36.57
C GLN A 189 40.02 0.77 35.49
N MET A 190 40.14 2.11 35.64
CA MET A 190 40.10 3.15 36.71
C MET A 190 39.60 4.52 36.11
N ALA A 191 38.78 5.34 36.80
CA ALA A 191 39.06 6.61 37.49
C ALA A 191 39.93 7.71 36.79
N THR A 192 39.40 8.92 36.57
CA THR A 192 39.66 10.19 37.33
C THR A 192 39.10 11.47 36.63
N SER A 193 38.38 12.28 37.42
CA SER A 193 38.24 13.77 37.54
C SER A 193 39.07 14.69 36.60
N SER A 194 38.67 15.90 36.17
CA SER A 194 38.07 17.06 36.89
C SER A 194 37.81 18.25 35.90
N PRO A 195 37.33 19.46 36.32
CA PRO A 195 36.34 20.28 35.61
C PRO A 195 36.92 21.57 34.97
N PHE A 196 36.10 22.34 34.23
CA PHE A 196 36.01 23.82 34.27
C PHE A 196 34.89 24.34 33.35
N SER A 197 33.98 25.13 33.89
CA SER A 197 33.09 26.10 33.19
C SER A 197 33.73 27.52 33.32
N PRO A 198 33.18 28.68 32.84
CA PRO A 198 31.86 28.92 32.23
C PRO A 198 31.75 30.09 31.18
N GLN A 199 30.50 30.38 30.77
CA GLN A 199 29.86 31.68 30.35
C GLN A 199 30.00 32.24 28.89
N THR A 200 28.90 32.30 28.11
CA THR A 200 27.91 33.42 27.83
C THR A 200 28.45 34.43 26.79
N VAL A 201 27.77 34.83 25.70
CA VAL A 201 26.66 35.82 25.59
C VAL A 201 26.11 35.91 24.14
N HIS A 202 24.78 36.09 24.06
CA HIS A 202 23.87 36.60 23.00
C HIS A 202 24.38 37.24 21.69
N ALA A 203 23.71 36.89 20.58
CA ALA A 203 23.23 37.85 19.56
C ALA A 203 22.02 37.27 18.78
N VAL A 204 21.02 38.13 18.53
CA VAL A 204 19.75 37.90 17.79
C VAL A 204 19.97 38.23 16.29
N PRO A 205 19.24 37.60 15.34
CA PRO A 205 19.71 37.44 13.96
C PRO A 205 19.31 38.60 13.04
N ASP A 206 20.19 38.89 12.09
CA ASP A 206 19.98 39.81 10.98
C ASP A 206 19.32 39.09 9.80
N VAL A 207 18.38 39.78 9.15
CA VAL A 207 17.57 39.29 8.04
C VAL A 207 18.41 39.38 6.76
N GLY A 208 19.08 38.30 6.41
CA GLY A 208 19.86 38.17 5.18
C GLY A 208 19.36 37.01 4.33
N GLU A 209 19.07 37.28 3.06
CA GLU A 209 18.69 36.32 2.03
C GLU A 209 19.50 35.01 2.13
N SER A 210 18.77 33.91 2.28
CA SER A 210 19.34 32.57 2.39
C SER A 210 20.07 32.19 1.09
N GLN A 211 21.39 32.32 1.09
CA GLN A 211 22.23 31.58 0.15
C GLN A 211 21.98 30.08 0.34
N PRO A 212 21.85 29.29 -0.73
CA PRO A 212 21.77 27.84 -0.63
C PRO A 212 23.07 27.33 -0.01
N SER A 213 22.97 26.77 1.20
CA SER A 213 24.10 26.17 1.90
C SER A 213 24.78 25.10 1.02
N PRO A 214 26.11 24.95 1.08
CA PRO A 214 26.82 23.94 0.33
C PRO A 214 26.43 22.55 0.86
N MET A 215 25.54 21.88 0.14
CA MET A 215 25.12 20.50 0.41
C MET A 215 26.36 19.61 0.41
N MET A 216 26.70 19.01 1.56
CA MET A 216 27.73 17.96 1.62
C MET A 216 27.18 16.72 0.88
N GLN A 217 27.63 16.56 -0.35
CA GLN A 217 27.24 15.53 -1.30
C GLN A 217 27.95 14.21 -0.98
N GLN A 218 27.21 13.23 -0.48
CA GLN A 218 27.50 11.83 -0.83
C GLN A 218 26.63 11.48 -2.03
N LYS A 219 26.97 12.04 -3.19
CA LYS A 219 26.29 11.72 -4.45
C LYS A 219 26.93 10.47 -5.05
N HIS A 220 26.12 9.49 -5.43
CA HIS A 220 26.59 8.31 -6.13
C HIS A 220 27.17 8.72 -7.50
N PRO A 221 28.46 8.45 -7.80
CA PRO A 221 29.14 9.01 -8.97
C PRO A 221 28.43 8.74 -10.30
N LEU A 222 27.84 7.54 -10.44
CA LEU A 222 27.09 7.18 -11.64
C LEU A 222 25.80 7.99 -11.82
N LEU A 223 25.08 8.29 -10.73
CA LEU A 223 23.84 9.07 -10.81
C LEU A 223 24.12 10.51 -11.18
N GLU A 224 25.16 11.10 -10.60
CA GLU A 224 25.56 12.46 -10.91
C GLU A 224 25.97 12.60 -12.37
N ALA A 225 26.71 11.63 -12.91
CA ALA A 225 27.09 11.62 -14.32
C ALA A 225 25.88 11.40 -15.25
N GLU A 226 24.95 10.51 -14.90
CA GLU A 226 23.85 10.13 -15.81
C GLU A 226 22.64 11.08 -15.77
N LEU A 227 22.34 11.71 -14.62
CA LEU A 227 21.19 12.61 -14.49
C LEU A 227 21.35 13.94 -15.24
N VAL A 228 22.58 14.32 -15.61
CA VAL A 228 22.86 15.53 -16.42
C VAL A 228 22.83 15.26 -17.92
N ILE A 229 22.84 14.00 -18.34
CA ILE A 229 22.85 13.61 -19.75
C ILE A 229 21.44 13.80 -20.32
N ALA A 230 21.35 14.48 -21.47
CA ALA A 230 20.08 14.64 -22.17
C ALA A 230 19.51 13.26 -22.56
N PRO A 231 18.19 13.03 -22.42
CA PRO A 231 17.60 11.73 -22.69
C PRO A 231 17.71 11.38 -24.18
N VAL A 232 18.54 10.39 -24.51
CA VAL A 232 18.74 9.89 -25.88
C VAL A 232 17.72 8.80 -26.25
N PHE A 233 16.91 8.34 -25.30
CA PHE A 233 15.90 7.27 -25.45
C PHE A 233 16.42 5.99 -26.14
N GLN A 234 17.72 5.69 -25.97
CA GLN A 234 18.35 4.45 -26.40
C GLN A 234 18.73 3.62 -25.17
N TYR A 235 18.47 2.31 -25.20
CA TYR A 235 18.88 1.42 -24.12
C TYR A 235 20.42 1.33 -24.06
N ARG A 236 20.99 1.77 -22.93
CA ARG A 236 22.45 1.82 -22.70
C ARG A 236 22.97 0.76 -21.72
N GLY A 237 22.09 -0.02 -21.10
CA GLY A 237 22.49 -1.00 -20.08
C GLY A 237 23.19 -0.40 -18.85
N ILE A 238 22.84 0.85 -18.48
CA ILE A 238 23.45 1.57 -17.33
C ILE A 238 23.29 0.77 -16.04
N ILE A 239 22.08 0.23 -15.82
CA ILE A 239 21.79 -0.69 -14.72
C ILE A 239 22.15 -2.11 -15.19
N ARG A 240 23.02 -2.79 -14.44
CA ARG A 240 23.75 -3.99 -14.89
C ARG A 240 23.07 -5.28 -14.46
N ASN A 241 22.56 -5.29 -13.23
CA ASN A 241 21.93 -6.43 -12.57
C ASN A 241 21.02 -5.92 -11.44
N ILE A 242 20.35 -6.85 -10.77
CA ILE A 242 19.37 -6.55 -9.71
C ILE A 242 20.04 -5.87 -8.51
N GLU A 243 21.24 -6.29 -8.13
CA GLU A 243 22.01 -5.72 -7.03
C GLU A 243 22.40 -4.27 -7.33
N HIS A 244 22.88 -3.99 -8.54
CA HIS A 244 23.19 -2.64 -9.01
C HIS A 244 21.92 -1.78 -9.08
N SER A 245 20.78 -2.35 -9.46
CA SER A 245 19.49 -1.64 -9.41
C SER A 245 19.15 -1.23 -7.97
N LYS A 246 19.23 -2.15 -7.01
CA LYS A 246 18.93 -1.88 -5.59
C LYS A 246 19.86 -0.79 -5.01
N GLU A 247 21.15 -0.84 -5.35
CA GLU A 247 22.12 0.18 -4.98
C GLU A 247 21.76 1.55 -5.60
N LEU A 248 21.50 1.57 -6.91
CA LEU A 248 21.21 2.79 -7.65
C LEU A 248 19.87 3.41 -7.25
N ASP A 249 18.86 2.59 -6.98
CA ASP A 249 17.55 3.01 -6.48
C ASP A 249 17.68 3.66 -5.10
N ASN A 250 18.42 3.04 -4.17
CA ASN A 250 18.68 3.62 -2.85
C ASN A 250 19.46 4.95 -2.95
N ALA A 251 20.48 4.98 -3.80
CA ALA A 251 21.23 6.21 -4.07
C ALA A 251 20.34 7.29 -4.70
N TYR A 252 19.44 6.91 -5.60
CA TYR A 252 18.49 7.81 -6.25
C TYR A 252 17.37 8.25 -5.31
N GLU A 253 16.99 7.49 -4.29
CA GLU A 253 16.04 8.00 -3.29
C GLU A 253 16.68 9.05 -2.36
N ARG A 254 18.01 9.03 -2.24
CA ARG A 254 18.80 9.91 -1.36
C ARG A 254 19.51 11.06 -2.07
N HIS A 255 19.54 11.10 -3.40
CA HIS A 255 20.25 12.14 -4.16
C HIS A 255 19.70 13.55 -3.95
N VAL A 256 18.39 13.67 -3.66
CA VAL A 256 17.73 14.94 -3.32
C VAL A 256 17.56 15.03 -1.82
N THR A 257 18.44 15.80 -1.19
CA THR A 257 18.36 16.18 0.21
C THR A 257 17.69 17.54 0.38
N ARG A 258 16.82 17.62 1.38
CA ARG A 258 16.18 18.86 1.87
C ARG A 258 16.92 19.37 3.08
N VAL A 259 16.53 20.56 3.55
CA VAL A 259 17.00 21.10 4.84
C VAL A 259 16.59 20.13 5.95
N ALA A 260 17.57 19.37 6.42
CA ALA A 260 17.43 18.44 7.54
C ALA A 260 17.18 19.22 8.84
N GLY A 261 16.55 18.55 9.82
CA GLY A 261 16.52 19.05 11.19
C GLY A 261 17.86 18.81 11.90
N GLU A 262 17.82 18.71 13.22
CA GLU A 262 18.97 18.30 14.01
C GLU A 262 19.48 16.92 13.56
N ALA A 263 20.80 16.83 13.42
CA ALA A 263 21.46 15.57 13.10
C ALA A 263 21.26 14.56 14.24
N PRO A 264 21.26 13.24 13.97
CA PRO A 264 21.06 12.22 15.00
C PRO A 264 21.89 12.43 16.27
N ASP A 265 23.18 12.76 16.12
CA ASP A 265 24.12 12.94 17.23
C ASP A 265 23.82 14.17 18.11
N ASN A 266 23.09 15.15 17.57
CA ASN A 266 22.72 16.39 18.26
C ASN A 266 21.27 16.38 18.76
N ASP A 267 20.44 15.48 18.23
CA ASP A 267 19.02 15.36 18.58
C ASP A 267 18.83 14.34 19.72
N ALA A 268 18.58 14.85 20.92
CA ALA A 268 18.35 14.01 22.11
C ALA A 268 17.14 13.07 21.99
N SER A 269 16.22 13.35 21.06
CA SER A 269 15.04 12.53 20.80
C SER A 269 15.26 11.45 19.74
N TRP A 270 16.45 11.37 19.15
CA TRP A 270 16.75 10.38 18.14
C TRP A 270 16.66 8.94 18.69
N PRO A 271 15.98 8.00 18.02
CA PRO A 271 15.75 6.66 18.54
C PRO A 271 16.93 5.71 18.25
N PHE A 272 18.04 5.90 18.97
CA PHE A 272 19.26 5.10 18.84
C PHE A 272 19.09 3.64 19.26
N SER A 273 18.34 3.39 20.33
CA SER A 273 18.17 2.04 20.88
C SER A 273 16.90 1.36 20.39
N SER A 274 16.90 0.03 20.37
CA SER A 274 15.69 -0.75 20.06
C SER A 274 14.57 -0.52 21.08
N GLU A 275 14.89 -0.12 22.31
CA GLU A 275 13.91 0.25 23.33
C GLU A 275 13.23 1.59 23.01
N GLN A 276 14.01 2.60 22.63
CA GLN A 276 13.45 3.89 22.18
C GLN A 276 12.58 3.70 20.94
N GLN A 277 13.03 2.92 19.96
CA GLN A 277 12.25 2.60 18.78
C GLN A 277 10.94 1.89 19.13
N ARG A 278 10.95 0.95 20.08
CA ARG A 278 9.73 0.30 20.58
C ARG A 278 8.79 1.30 21.25
N ALA A 279 9.29 2.23 22.05
CA ALA A 279 8.47 3.27 22.68
C ALA A 279 7.80 4.18 21.63
N TYR A 280 8.52 4.58 20.58
CA TYR A 280 7.95 5.34 19.48
C TYR A 280 6.87 4.56 18.70
N VAL A 281 7.13 3.29 18.41
CA VAL A 281 6.16 2.39 17.75
C VAL A 281 4.91 2.21 18.61
N GLN A 282 5.08 1.97 19.91
CA GLN A 282 3.98 1.82 20.86
C GLN A 282 3.11 3.09 20.87
N ARG A 283 3.74 4.26 20.97
CA ARG A 283 3.02 5.53 20.96
C ARG A 283 2.17 5.72 19.71
N LEU A 284 2.72 5.40 18.54
CA LEU A 284 2.00 5.52 17.28
C LEU A 284 0.89 4.48 17.17
N PHE A 285 1.12 3.26 17.67
CA PHE A 285 0.10 2.22 17.75
C PHE A 285 -1.10 2.72 18.56
N GLU A 286 -0.84 3.25 19.76
CA GLU A 286 -1.86 3.83 20.64
C GLU A 286 -2.59 4.98 19.93
N SER A 287 -1.89 5.87 19.24
CA SER A 287 -2.53 6.94 18.44
C SER A 287 -3.40 6.42 17.30
N ILE A 288 -3.06 5.31 16.65
CA ILE A 288 -3.90 4.71 15.60
C ILE A 288 -5.14 4.07 16.22
N THR A 289 -4.98 3.35 17.33
CA THR A 289 -6.04 2.58 17.99
C THR A 289 -6.90 3.38 18.97
N ASP A 290 -6.52 4.59 19.32
CA ASP A 290 -7.36 5.55 20.02
C ASP A 290 -8.50 6.00 19.09
N LEU A 291 -9.73 5.62 19.44
CA LEU A 291 -10.94 5.84 18.65
C LEU A 291 -12.01 6.60 19.43
N ASP A 292 -11.64 7.24 20.54
CA ASP A 292 -12.58 7.91 21.43
C ASP A 292 -13.11 9.23 20.81
N ASP A 293 -12.22 10.01 20.20
CA ASP A 293 -12.56 11.27 19.53
C ASP A 293 -11.66 11.57 18.33
N PHE A 294 -12.18 11.35 17.12
CA PHE A 294 -11.49 11.63 15.87
C PHE A 294 -12.41 12.31 14.86
N PHE A 295 -11.83 12.95 13.84
CA PHE A 295 -12.51 13.81 12.87
C PHE A 295 -13.71 13.15 12.21
N GLU A 296 -13.55 11.93 11.69
CA GLU A 296 -14.63 11.24 11.00
C GLU A 296 -15.80 10.89 11.95
N LEU A 297 -15.51 10.57 13.22
CA LEU A 297 -16.53 10.35 14.26
C LEU A 297 -17.26 11.66 14.65
N LYS A 298 -16.51 12.75 14.86
CA LYS A 298 -17.08 14.09 15.12
C LYS A 298 -18.04 14.51 14.00
N LYS A 299 -17.60 14.29 12.75
CA LYS A 299 -18.40 14.57 11.55
C LYS A 299 -19.66 13.70 11.46
N ALA A 300 -19.57 12.41 11.82
CA ALA A 300 -20.72 11.53 11.88
C ALA A 300 -21.75 11.99 12.93
N ARG A 301 -21.29 12.37 14.13
CA ARG A 301 -22.13 12.93 15.20
C ARG A 301 -22.82 14.22 14.77
N GLU A 302 -22.09 15.14 14.13
CA GLU A 302 -22.66 16.38 13.61
C GLU A 302 -23.75 16.13 12.56
N ARG A 303 -23.53 15.18 11.64
CA ARG A 303 -24.53 14.77 10.63
C ARG A 303 -25.78 14.18 11.28
N LEU A 304 -25.63 13.35 12.31
CA LEU A 304 -26.77 12.82 13.05
C LEU A 304 -27.60 13.95 13.67
N GLY A 305 -26.95 14.94 14.30
CA GLY A 305 -27.61 16.12 14.86
C GLY A 305 -28.41 16.91 13.82
N ARG A 306 -27.83 17.14 12.62
CA ARG A 306 -28.55 17.81 11.52
C ARG A 306 -29.76 17.01 11.04
N VAL A 307 -29.63 15.69 10.91
CA VAL A 307 -30.75 14.82 10.48
C VAL A 307 -31.86 14.79 11.53
N ALA A 308 -31.52 14.75 12.82
CA ALA A 308 -32.49 14.79 13.91
C ALA A 308 -33.29 16.11 13.91
N ASN A 309 -32.62 17.25 13.73
CA ASN A 309 -33.27 18.57 13.67
C ASN A 309 -34.23 18.67 12.47
N LEU A 310 -33.81 18.22 11.28
CA LEU A 310 -34.65 18.22 10.09
C LEU A 310 -35.90 17.34 10.22
N GLN A 311 -35.86 16.30 11.06
CA GLN A 311 -37.04 15.45 11.31
C GLN A 311 -38.02 16.08 12.31
N GLN A 312 -37.56 16.95 13.21
CA GLN A 312 -38.43 17.68 14.15
C GLN A 312 -39.21 18.80 13.47
N ASP A 313 -38.62 19.44 12.45
CA ASP A 313 -39.21 20.59 11.76
C ASP A 313 -40.22 20.24 10.65
N VAL A 314 -40.51 18.96 10.38
CA VAL A 314 -41.58 18.57 9.45
C VAL A 314 -42.92 18.62 10.18
N PRO A 315 -43.81 19.60 9.90
CA PRO A 315 -45.11 19.65 10.55
C PRO A 315 -45.92 18.42 10.14
N ILE A 316 -46.52 17.78 11.14
CA ILE A 316 -47.36 16.56 11.06
C ILE A 316 -48.48 16.65 9.99
N ALA A 317 -48.77 17.85 9.46
CA ALA A 317 -49.82 18.13 8.49
C ALA A 317 -49.60 17.57 7.06
N GLN A 318 -48.38 17.20 6.64
CA GLN A 318 -48.15 16.64 5.28
C GLN A 318 -48.06 15.11 5.21
N ALA A 319 -48.16 14.40 6.34
CA ALA A 319 -48.12 12.94 6.36
C ALA A 319 -49.44 12.26 5.92
N LEU A 320 -50.49 13.03 5.58
CA LEU A 320 -51.81 12.48 5.26
C LEU A 320 -52.19 12.45 3.77
N GLU A 321 -51.41 13.04 2.87
CA GLU A 321 -51.76 13.07 1.43
C GLU A 321 -50.67 12.45 0.54
N ASN A 322 -50.63 11.11 0.49
CA ASN A 322 -50.53 10.34 -0.78
C ASN A 322 -50.31 8.83 -0.54
N PRO A 323 -51.38 8.02 -0.42
CA PRO A 323 -51.24 6.58 -0.20
C PRO A 323 -51.03 5.73 -1.49
N ARG A 324 -50.75 6.33 -2.66
CA ARG A 324 -50.87 5.61 -3.95
C ARG A 324 -49.60 5.14 -4.65
N LYS A 325 -48.40 5.24 -4.07
CA LYS A 325 -47.15 4.69 -4.68
C LYS A 325 -46.35 3.77 -3.76
N ARG A 326 -47.02 2.80 -3.13
CA ARG A 326 -46.37 1.60 -2.58
C ARG A 326 -46.94 0.34 -3.24
N ARG A 327 -46.26 -0.17 -4.27
CA ARG A 327 -46.18 -1.61 -4.57
C ARG A 327 -45.18 -1.91 -5.68
N ARG A 328 -43.99 -2.37 -5.30
CA ARG A 328 -43.43 -3.62 -5.86
C ARG A 328 -42.43 -4.23 -4.87
N GLY A 329 -42.88 -5.29 -4.21
CA GLY A 329 -42.07 -6.33 -3.56
C GLY A 329 -41.43 -5.99 -2.22
N GLY A 330 -42.04 -6.45 -1.13
CA GLY A 330 -41.43 -6.46 0.21
C GLY A 330 -42.50 -6.33 1.29
N ASP A 331 -42.84 -7.45 1.93
CA ASP A 331 -43.88 -7.56 2.95
C ASP A 331 -43.67 -6.54 4.08
N ALA A 332 -44.61 -5.61 4.19
CA ALA A 332 -44.70 -4.68 5.29
C ALA A 332 -45.67 -5.24 6.34
N GLN A 333 -45.13 -6.02 7.28
CA GLN A 333 -45.70 -6.09 8.61
C GLN A 333 -45.30 -4.82 9.36
N GLY A 334 -46.29 -4.12 9.92
CA GLY A 334 -46.09 -2.96 10.77
C GLY A 334 -45.33 -3.35 12.02
N GLY A 335 -44.05 -2.98 12.06
CA GLY A 335 -43.20 -3.04 13.24
C GLY A 335 -42.93 -1.63 13.72
N ALA A 336 -43.00 -1.43 15.03
CA ALA A 336 -42.46 -0.27 15.72
C ALA A 336 -41.05 0.06 15.19
N LEU A 337 -40.71 1.35 15.14
CA LEU A 337 -39.40 1.85 14.73
C LEU A 337 -38.29 1.03 15.41
N ASP A 338 -37.69 0.10 14.66
CA ASP A 338 -36.55 -0.67 15.13
C ASP A 338 -35.40 0.34 15.34
N PRO A 339 -34.89 0.52 16.57
CA PRO A 339 -33.79 1.45 16.85
C PRO A 339 -32.51 1.11 16.06
N ALA A 340 -32.46 -0.04 15.38
CA ALA A 340 -31.37 -0.44 14.48
C ALA A 340 -31.46 0.13 13.06
N SER A 341 -32.55 0.82 12.67
CA SER A 341 -32.71 1.29 11.29
C SER A 341 -31.96 2.60 11.02
N ARG A 342 -30.97 2.53 10.10
CA ARG A 342 -30.16 3.68 9.68
C ARG A 342 -31.04 4.87 9.26
N PRO A 343 -30.88 6.07 9.85
CA PRO A 343 -31.62 7.27 9.46
C PRO A 343 -31.46 7.59 7.98
N LYS A 344 -32.55 8.04 7.34
CA LYS A 344 -32.51 8.51 5.95
C LYS A 344 -31.57 9.73 5.86
N GLY A 345 -30.64 9.70 4.90
CA GLY A 345 -29.64 10.75 4.71
C GLY A 345 -28.29 10.48 5.37
N MET A 346 -28.17 9.44 6.21
CA MET A 346 -26.91 9.04 6.81
C MET A 346 -26.16 8.03 5.94
N SER A 347 -24.84 8.21 5.79
CA SER A 347 -24.01 7.24 5.06
C SER A 347 -23.87 5.93 5.85
N LYS A 348 -23.50 4.83 5.15
CA LYS A 348 -23.25 3.53 5.83
C LYS A 348 -22.08 3.65 6.82
N THR A 349 -21.02 4.36 6.42
CA THR A 349 -19.84 4.57 7.27
C THR A 349 -20.16 5.40 8.50
N ASP A 350 -20.84 6.54 8.36
CA ASP A 350 -21.19 7.36 9.53
C ASP A 350 -22.08 6.59 10.51
N TRP A 351 -23.02 5.78 9.99
CA TRP A 351 -23.88 4.97 10.85
C TRP A 351 -23.10 3.88 11.59
N ALA A 352 -22.13 3.25 10.93
CA ALA A 352 -21.25 2.27 11.57
C ALA A 352 -20.39 2.91 12.68
N LEU A 353 -19.95 4.16 12.49
CA LEU A 353 -19.18 4.90 13.49
C LEU A 353 -19.99 5.29 14.74
N LEU A 354 -21.31 5.43 14.62
CA LEU A 354 -22.20 5.77 15.73
C LEU A 354 -22.85 4.56 16.38
N ASN A 355 -22.48 3.35 15.97
CA ASN A 355 -23.03 2.15 16.57
C ASN A 355 -22.37 1.88 17.93
N ASP A 356 -23.09 2.14 19.02
CA ASP A 356 -22.62 1.90 20.39
C ASP A 356 -22.28 0.43 20.69
N GLN A 357 -22.73 -0.50 19.85
CA GLN A 357 -22.43 -1.93 19.97
C GLN A 357 -21.21 -2.36 19.12
N GLY A 358 -20.62 -1.46 18.34
CA GLY A 358 -19.45 -1.74 17.51
C GLY A 358 -18.19 -1.91 18.35
N THR A 359 -17.33 -2.84 17.95
CA THR A 359 -15.99 -2.94 18.55
C THR A 359 -15.08 -1.82 18.00
N PRO A 360 -14.00 -1.44 18.71
CA PRO A 360 -12.98 -0.53 18.17
C PRO A 360 -12.46 -0.97 16.79
N VAL A 361 -12.34 -2.28 16.56
CA VAL A 361 -11.92 -2.83 15.27
C VAL A 361 -12.95 -2.52 14.17
N ASP A 362 -14.24 -2.65 14.47
CA ASP A 362 -15.32 -2.34 13.52
C ASP A 362 -15.37 -0.86 13.18
N MET A 363 -15.12 0.02 14.17
CA MET A 363 -15.05 1.46 13.96
C MET A 363 -13.89 1.82 13.02
N LEU A 364 -12.70 1.27 13.26
CA LEU A 364 -11.55 1.52 12.40
C LEU A 364 -11.78 0.94 11.00
N GLU A 365 -12.31 -0.27 10.89
CA GLU A 365 -12.69 -0.91 9.61
C GLU A 365 -13.68 -0.06 8.82
N ALA A 366 -14.66 0.56 9.48
CA ALA A 366 -15.63 1.43 8.82
C ALA A 366 -14.95 2.62 8.11
N VAL A 367 -13.88 3.16 8.69
CA VAL A 367 -13.11 4.29 8.12
C VAL A 367 -12.13 3.80 7.06
N ILE A 368 -11.35 2.76 7.35
CA ILE A 368 -10.26 2.32 6.48
C ILE A 368 -10.69 1.31 5.41
N HIS A 369 -11.93 0.84 5.48
CA HIS A 369 -12.55 -0.12 4.56
C HIS A 369 -11.81 -1.47 4.47
N HIS A 370 -11.05 -1.81 5.51
CA HIS A 370 -10.32 -3.05 5.63
C HIS A 370 -10.13 -3.39 7.10
N ARG A 371 -10.18 -4.67 7.44
CA ARG A 371 -9.92 -5.13 8.80
C ARG A 371 -8.43 -5.31 8.99
N ILE A 372 -7.83 -4.53 9.90
CA ILE A 372 -6.39 -4.58 10.18
C ILE A 372 -6.12 -5.25 11.53
N SER A 373 -5.18 -6.18 11.54
CA SER A 373 -4.72 -6.88 12.75
C SER A 373 -3.68 -6.06 13.52
N GLY A 374 -3.48 -6.39 14.80
CA GLY A 374 -2.49 -5.69 15.64
C GLY A 374 -1.06 -5.78 15.09
N VAL A 375 -0.66 -6.93 14.54
CA VAL A 375 0.67 -7.10 13.92
C VAL A 375 0.83 -6.23 12.66
N GLU A 376 -0.22 -6.09 11.86
CA GLU A 376 -0.21 -5.21 10.69
C GLU A 376 -0.09 -3.74 11.10
N VAL A 377 -0.79 -3.31 12.17
CA VAL A 377 -0.62 -1.96 12.72
C VAL A 377 0.83 -1.75 13.21
N GLU A 378 1.42 -2.72 13.91
CA GLU A 378 2.83 -2.59 14.34
C GLU A 378 3.79 -2.52 13.13
N MET A 379 3.54 -3.31 12.07
CA MET A 379 4.31 -3.24 10.82
C MET A 379 4.17 -1.87 10.14
N LEU A 380 2.97 -1.29 10.11
CA LEU A 380 2.76 0.08 9.62
C LEU A 380 3.58 1.08 10.44
N CYS A 381 3.53 0.97 11.78
CA CYS A 381 4.26 1.85 12.68
C CYS A 381 5.78 1.76 12.46
N ARG A 382 6.33 0.55 12.31
CA ARG A 382 7.78 0.35 12.05
C ARG A 382 8.21 0.91 10.69
N ARG A 383 7.39 0.72 9.65
CA ARG A 383 7.67 1.30 8.34
C ARG A 383 7.65 2.82 8.39
N LEU A 384 6.66 3.39 9.08
CA LEU A 384 6.55 4.84 9.22
C LEU A 384 7.69 5.42 10.07
N LEU A 385 8.13 4.72 11.11
CA LEU A 385 9.30 5.09 11.92
C LEU A 385 10.56 5.22 11.06
N ARG A 386 10.87 4.19 10.27
CA ARG A 386 12.03 4.21 9.36
C ARG A 386 11.94 5.39 8.38
N CYS A 387 10.78 5.59 7.75
CA CYS A 387 10.58 6.72 6.85
C CYS A 387 10.74 8.05 7.59
N ALA A 388 10.20 8.21 8.80
CA ALA A 388 10.33 9.45 9.57
C ALA A 388 11.78 9.76 9.94
N MET A 389 12.59 8.76 10.27
CA MET A 389 14.02 8.93 10.52
C MET A 389 14.74 9.42 9.25
N GLU A 390 14.49 8.79 8.09
CA GLU A 390 15.09 9.22 6.82
C GLU A 390 14.66 10.64 6.44
N GLN A 391 13.39 10.99 6.65
CA GLN A 391 12.88 12.34 6.39
C GLN A 391 13.44 13.36 7.39
N GLN A 392 13.70 13.00 8.66
CA GLN A 392 14.35 13.94 9.58
C GLN A 392 15.76 14.32 9.12
N GLN A 393 16.47 13.39 8.47
CA GLN A 393 17.79 13.60 7.87
C GLN A 393 17.74 14.31 6.50
N GLY A 394 16.56 14.72 6.02
CA GLY A 394 16.42 15.45 4.76
C GLY A 394 16.19 14.57 3.53
N PHE A 395 16.08 13.25 3.66
CA PHE A 395 15.86 12.37 2.51
C PHE A 395 14.39 12.37 2.11
N THR A 396 14.10 12.76 0.86
CA THR A 396 12.73 12.82 0.34
C THR A 396 12.14 11.45 0.03
N MET A 397 12.98 10.44 -0.21
CA MET A 397 12.60 9.05 -0.53
C MET A 397 11.53 8.97 -1.62
N ARG A 398 11.58 9.90 -2.58
CA ARG A 398 10.64 9.99 -3.70
C ARG A 398 11.38 10.32 -4.99
N PRO A 399 11.13 9.57 -6.06
CA PRO A 399 11.76 9.87 -7.33
C PRO A 399 11.24 11.19 -7.90
N MET A 400 12.12 11.97 -8.51
CA MET A 400 11.78 13.28 -9.09
C MET A 400 10.74 13.15 -10.22
N TRP A 401 10.71 12.02 -10.93
CA TRP A 401 9.72 11.74 -11.96
C TRP A 401 8.30 11.51 -11.42
N SER A 402 8.11 11.40 -10.09
CA SER A 402 6.77 11.30 -9.50
C SER A 402 5.97 12.60 -9.55
N GLY A 403 6.57 13.69 -10.04
CA GLY A 403 5.97 15.01 -10.23
C GLY A 403 6.43 16.04 -9.21
N SER A 404 6.55 17.29 -9.65
CA SER A 404 7.05 18.38 -8.79
C SER A 404 6.20 18.59 -7.53
N ARG A 405 4.87 18.46 -7.64
CA ARG A 405 3.92 18.67 -6.54
C ARG A 405 4.01 17.62 -5.43
N THR A 406 4.34 16.39 -5.80
CA THR A 406 4.47 15.20 -4.92
C THR A 406 5.84 15.11 -4.26
N VAL A 407 6.85 15.77 -4.83
CA VAL A 407 8.22 15.88 -4.31
C VAL A 407 8.44 17.19 -3.53
N SER A 408 7.58 18.21 -3.75
CA SER A 408 7.66 19.51 -3.07
C SER A 408 7.04 19.57 -1.68
N THR A 409 6.19 18.60 -1.31
CA THR A 409 5.55 18.58 0.01
C THR A 409 6.51 18.07 1.06
N TRP A 410 7.14 19.00 1.77
CA TRP A 410 8.04 18.77 2.90
C TRP A 410 7.67 19.67 4.07
N GLU A 411 7.79 19.17 5.29
CA GLU A 411 7.72 19.93 6.54
C GLU A 411 9.05 19.81 7.28
N HIS A 412 9.58 20.97 7.66
CA HIS A 412 10.79 21.05 8.47
C HIS A 412 10.40 20.96 9.95
N PHE A 413 11.15 20.15 10.68
CA PHE A 413 11.02 19.96 12.12
C PHE A 413 12.42 20.07 12.72
N ASN A 414 12.56 20.78 13.83
CA ASN A 414 13.85 20.96 14.49
C ASN A 414 14.35 19.62 15.03
N THR A 415 13.50 18.90 15.77
CA THR A 415 13.83 17.59 16.34
C THR A 415 12.99 16.46 15.72
N PHE A 416 13.47 15.23 15.86
CA PHE A 416 12.77 14.01 15.49
C PHE A 416 11.48 13.85 16.31
N SER A 417 11.51 14.20 17.61
CA SER A 417 10.32 14.18 18.46
C SER A 417 9.22 15.09 17.92
N ASP A 418 9.54 16.30 17.45
CA ASP A 418 8.53 17.21 16.90
C ASP A 418 7.87 16.61 15.65
N ARG A 419 8.68 16.00 14.77
CA ARG A 419 8.15 15.29 13.59
C ARG A 419 7.26 14.13 13.99
N TRP A 420 7.71 13.31 14.94
CA TRP A 420 6.96 12.13 15.39
C TRP A 420 5.67 12.49 16.13
N GLN A 421 5.72 13.56 16.93
CA GLN A 421 4.55 14.15 17.59
C GLN A 421 3.49 14.52 16.55
N ALA A 422 3.86 15.29 15.53
CA ALA A 422 2.95 15.69 14.47
C ALA A 422 2.37 14.49 13.70
N ILE A 423 3.16 13.44 13.47
CA ILE A 423 2.68 12.18 12.87
C ILE A 423 1.61 11.53 13.75
N CYS A 424 1.86 11.42 15.06
CA CYS A 424 0.96 10.79 16.02
C CYS A 424 -0.36 11.58 16.16
N GLU A 425 -0.28 12.89 16.40
CA GLU A 425 -1.45 13.77 16.58
C GLU A 425 -2.37 13.75 15.35
N ASN A 426 -1.79 13.81 14.15
CA ASN A 426 -2.57 13.80 12.92
C ASN A 426 -3.24 12.43 12.66
N LEU A 427 -2.61 11.31 13.05
CA LEU A 427 -3.20 9.97 12.95
C LEU A 427 -4.22 9.68 14.07
N GLN A 428 -4.04 10.30 15.23
CA GLN A 428 -5.01 10.27 16.31
C GLN A 428 -6.29 11.00 15.88
N ASP A 429 -6.18 12.17 15.27
CA ASP A 429 -7.35 12.95 14.85
C ASP A 429 -7.96 12.52 13.50
N CYS A 430 -7.20 12.02 12.51
CA CYS A 430 -7.74 11.68 11.19
C CYS A 430 -7.40 10.26 10.74
N LYS A 431 -8.38 9.35 10.87
CA LYS A 431 -8.20 7.92 10.57
C LYS A 431 -8.20 7.61 9.07
N MET A 432 -8.68 8.52 8.22
CA MET A 432 -8.52 8.41 6.76
C MET A 432 -7.04 8.44 6.30
N ILE A 433 -6.12 8.90 7.14
CA ILE A 433 -4.68 8.80 6.86
C ILE A 433 -4.22 7.35 6.97
N VAL A 434 -4.72 6.58 7.95
CA VAL A 434 -4.42 5.14 8.10
C VAL A 434 -4.81 4.38 6.83
N HIS A 435 -5.99 4.65 6.29
CA HIS A 435 -6.43 4.11 4.99
C HIS A 435 -5.47 4.42 3.82
N SER A 436 -4.75 5.53 3.89
CA SER A 436 -3.75 5.86 2.88
C SER A 436 -2.46 5.08 3.12
N LEU A 437 -2.05 4.91 4.39
CA LEU A 437 -0.87 4.14 4.78
C LEU A 437 -1.01 2.64 4.50
N THR A 438 -2.22 2.10 4.46
CA THR A 438 -2.48 0.72 4.02
C THR A 438 -2.33 0.52 2.51
N ARG A 439 -2.12 1.60 1.74
CA ARG A 439 -1.84 1.56 0.29
C ARG A 439 -0.34 1.71 0.03
N ALA A 440 0.11 1.24 -1.13
CA ALA A 440 1.51 1.38 -1.55
C ALA A 440 1.96 2.86 -1.58
N ASP A 441 3.20 3.11 -1.13
CA ASP A 441 3.97 4.35 -1.30
C ASP A 441 3.50 5.63 -0.58
N TRP A 442 2.71 5.49 0.48
CA TRP A 442 2.26 6.63 1.30
C TRP A 442 3.15 6.97 2.50
N PHE A 443 4.00 6.04 2.98
CA PHE A 443 4.81 6.23 4.19
C PHE A 443 5.74 7.43 4.11
N CYS A 444 6.60 7.49 3.09
CA CYS A 444 7.55 8.59 2.91
C CYS A 444 6.83 9.93 2.74
N LYS A 445 5.70 9.93 2.02
CA LYS A 445 4.88 11.12 1.81
C LYS A 445 4.37 11.71 3.11
N TYR A 446 3.78 10.84 3.93
CA TYR A 446 3.16 11.24 5.18
C TYR A 446 4.22 11.62 6.21
N ALA A 447 5.30 10.83 6.33
CA ALA A 447 6.41 11.13 7.22
C ALA A 447 7.14 12.45 6.89
N GLY A 448 7.21 12.80 5.61
CA GLY A 448 7.84 14.04 5.14
C GLY A 448 7.02 15.30 5.41
N ALA A 449 5.69 15.20 5.42
CA ALA A 449 4.79 16.36 5.54
C ALA A 449 3.44 16.00 6.21
N PRO A 450 3.45 15.56 7.48
CA PRO A 450 2.25 15.01 8.13
C PRO A 450 1.08 15.99 8.18
N SER A 451 1.33 17.27 8.48
CA SER A 451 0.27 18.27 8.67
C SER A 451 -0.38 18.68 7.34
N LYS A 452 0.43 18.88 6.29
CA LYS A 452 -0.01 19.16 4.91
C LYS A 452 -0.80 17.98 4.34
N GLU A 453 -0.37 16.75 4.60
CA GLU A 453 -1.11 15.58 4.14
C GLU A 453 -2.47 15.46 4.85
N ARG A 454 -2.55 15.70 6.16
CA ARG A 454 -3.84 15.81 6.86
C ARG A 454 -4.71 16.91 6.22
N GLY A 455 -4.16 18.12 6.05
CA GLY A 455 -4.89 19.24 5.43
C GLY A 455 -5.40 18.91 4.01
N ALA A 456 -4.59 18.22 3.20
CA ALA A 456 -4.98 17.76 1.87
C ALA A 456 -6.11 16.72 1.92
N LYS A 457 -6.10 15.79 2.90
CA LYS A 457 -7.20 14.83 3.10
C LYS A 457 -8.50 15.52 3.48
N LEU A 458 -8.46 16.46 4.41
CA LEU A 458 -9.63 17.23 4.82
C LEU A 458 -10.19 18.09 3.67
N SER A 459 -9.32 18.74 2.90
CA SER A 459 -9.72 19.51 1.73
C SER A 459 -10.38 18.63 0.66
N ASN A 460 -9.80 17.44 0.38
CA ASN A 460 -10.38 16.48 -0.54
C ASN A 460 -11.74 15.96 -0.06
N ASP A 461 -11.89 15.71 1.24
CA ASP A 461 -13.16 15.31 1.84
C ASP A 461 -14.25 16.39 1.69
N LEU A 462 -13.90 17.68 1.88
CA LEU A 462 -14.81 18.80 1.63
C LEU A 462 -15.22 18.91 0.15
N LEU A 463 -14.26 18.77 -0.78
CA LEU A 463 -14.53 18.79 -2.22
C LEU A 463 -15.43 17.63 -2.65
N ASN A 464 -15.15 16.42 -2.14
CA ASN A 464 -16.00 15.27 -2.37
C ASN A 464 -17.41 15.48 -1.80
N GLY A 465 -17.53 16.05 -0.60
CA GLY A 465 -18.82 16.39 0.00
C GLY A 465 -19.63 17.38 -0.85
N ARG A 466 -19.00 18.45 -1.38
CA ARG A 466 -19.66 19.39 -2.30
C ARG A 466 -20.13 18.71 -3.58
N ARG A 467 -19.27 17.89 -4.18
CA ARG A 467 -19.61 17.11 -5.38
C ARG A 467 -20.77 16.16 -5.11
N ASP A 468 -20.81 15.52 -3.95
CA ASP A 468 -21.88 14.60 -3.59
C ASP A 468 -23.22 15.31 -3.37
N ILE A 469 -23.22 16.51 -2.78
CA ILE A 469 -24.40 17.37 -2.68
C ILE A 469 -24.88 17.79 -4.07
N GLN A 470 -23.98 18.27 -4.94
CA GLN A 470 -24.32 18.64 -6.31
C GLN A 470 -24.92 17.46 -7.09
N ASN A 471 -24.31 16.29 -6.96
CA ASN A 471 -24.81 15.05 -7.55
C ASN A 471 -26.18 14.67 -6.99
N GLN A 472 -26.42 14.88 -5.69
CA GLN A 472 -27.69 14.60 -5.05
C GLN A 472 -28.80 15.53 -5.55
N VAL A 473 -28.55 16.84 -5.58
CA VAL A 473 -29.47 17.84 -6.13
C VAL A 473 -29.78 17.53 -7.60
N GLY A 474 -28.75 17.20 -8.40
CA GLY A 474 -28.94 16.78 -9.78
C GLY A 474 -29.85 15.55 -9.90
N ARG A 475 -29.65 14.53 -9.08
CA ARG A 475 -30.52 13.33 -9.04
C ARG A 475 -31.95 13.66 -8.64
N ASP A 476 -32.14 14.56 -7.69
CA ASP A 476 -33.47 14.93 -7.19
C ASP A 476 -34.24 15.76 -8.23
N ILE A 477 -33.58 16.70 -8.91
CA ILE A 477 -34.18 17.44 -10.03
C ILE A 477 -34.56 16.49 -11.16
N ILE A 478 -33.67 15.57 -11.54
CA ILE A 478 -33.97 14.56 -12.58
C ILE A 478 -35.18 13.74 -12.16
N ARG A 479 -35.25 13.29 -10.91
CA ARG A 479 -36.38 12.51 -10.40
C ARG A 479 -37.68 13.30 -10.40
N GLU A 480 -37.65 14.54 -9.94
CA GLU A 480 -38.81 15.44 -9.91
C GLU A 480 -39.33 15.70 -11.32
N LYS A 481 -38.46 16.17 -12.23
CA LYS A 481 -38.82 16.50 -13.60
C LYS A 481 -39.25 15.29 -14.42
N THR A 482 -38.69 14.11 -14.14
CA THR A 482 -39.17 12.86 -14.76
C THR A 482 -40.53 12.47 -14.19
N SER A 483 -40.78 12.69 -12.89
CA SER A 483 -42.08 12.39 -12.26
C SER A 483 -43.19 13.34 -12.70
N THR A 484 -42.90 14.60 -12.98
CA THR A 484 -43.84 15.57 -13.58
C THR A 484 -43.99 15.39 -15.09
N GLN A 485 -43.28 14.40 -15.67
CA GLN A 485 -43.16 14.14 -17.10
C GLN A 485 -42.59 15.33 -17.89
N ASP A 486 -41.99 16.32 -17.22
CA ASP A 486 -41.30 17.46 -17.84
C ASP A 486 -40.06 17.01 -18.61
N TRP A 487 -39.38 15.99 -18.09
CA TRP A 487 -38.23 15.36 -18.73
C TRP A 487 -38.53 13.90 -19.07
N THR A 488 -37.99 13.46 -20.19
CA THR A 488 -37.97 12.06 -20.61
C THR A 488 -36.54 11.56 -20.58
N THR A 489 -36.36 10.35 -20.04
CA THR A 489 -35.07 9.66 -20.03
C THR A 489 -35.08 8.63 -21.16
N SER A 490 -34.03 8.64 -21.97
CA SER A 490 -33.82 7.65 -23.04
C SER A 490 -32.83 6.58 -22.60
N ASP A 491 -32.84 5.44 -23.28
CA ASP A 491 -31.92 4.32 -23.02
C ASP A 491 -30.44 4.69 -23.28
N ASP A 492 -30.20 5.76 -24.04
CA ASP A 492 -28.86 6.31 -24.33
C ASP A 492 -28.35 7.25 -23.22
N PHE A 493 -29.00 7.24 -22.05
CA PHE A 493 -28.72 8.14 -20.92
C PHE A 493 -28.88 9.64 -21.26
N GLU A 494 -29.57 9.97 -22.36
CA GLU A 494 -29.94 11.36 -22.66
C GLU A 494 -31.23 11.71 -21.92
N ILE A 495 -31.22 12.88 -21.28
CA ILE A 495 -32.38 13.50 -20.66
C ILE A 495 -32.85 14.61 -21.59
N ARG A 496 -34.09 14.51 -22.07
CA ARG A 496 -34.71 15.48 -22.96
C ARG A 496 -35.90 16.15 -22.29
N ASN A 497 -36.16 17.41 -22.60
CA ASN A 497 -37.37 18.09 -22.12
C ASN A 497 -38.63 17.63 -22.90
N LYS A 498 -39.81 18.10 -22.49
CA LYS A 498 -41.08 17.87 -23.19
C LYS A 498 -41.06 18.25 -24.68
N ALA A 499 -40.23 19.22 -25.08
CA ALA A 499 -40.07 19.63 -26.48
C ALA A 499 -39.10 18.73 -27.26
N GLY A 500 -38.49 17.73 -26.61
CA GLY A 500 -37.51 16.82 -27.21
C GLY A 500 -36.09 17.37 -27.27
N GLU A 501 -35.83 18.56 -26.71
CA GLU A 501 -34.50 19.16 -26.66
C GLU A 501 -33.65 18.49 -25.60
N LEU A 502 -32.35 18.33 -25.89
CA LEU A 502 -31.39 17.70 -25.00
C LEU A 502 -31.06 18.62 -23.82
N VAL A 503 -31.40 18.17 -22.61
CA VAL A 503 -31.13 18.89 -21.35
C VAL A 503 -29.82 18.41 -20.73
N LEU A 504 -29.61 17.10 -20.73
CA LEU A 504 -28.40 16.48 -20.21
C LEU A 504 -28.02 15.30 -21.08
N LYS A 505 -26.80 15.29 -21.59
CA LYS A 505 -26.21 14.11 -22.23
C LYS A 505 -25.48 13.29 -21.18
N GLY A 506 -26.08 12.20 -20.71
CA GLY A 506 -25.42 11.25 -19.82
C GLY A 506 -24.29 10.53 -20.54
N GLY A 507 -23.10 11.13 -20.56
CA GLY A 507 -21.92 10.48 -21.10
C GLY A 507 -21.01 11.44 -21.85
N HIS A 508 -20.09 12.08 -21.12
CA HIS A 508 -18.76 12.24 -21.69
C HIS A 508 -18.13 10.84 -21.76
N LEU A 509 -18.34 10.16 -22.90
CA LEU A 509 -17.76 8.88 -23.30
C LEU A 509 -17.52 7.92 -22.14
N GLY A 510 -18.57 7.18 -21.79
CA GLY A 510 -18.49 6.08 -20.82
C GLY A 510 -17.28 5.19 -21.12
N ASP A 511 -16.55 4.89 -20.05
CA ASP A 511 -15.31 4.13 -19.95
C ASP A 511 -15.21 2.92 -20.90
N LYS A 512 -16.35 2.35 -21.29
CA LYS A 512 -16.48 1.27 -22.29
C LYS A 512 -16.03 1.67 -23.70
N LYS A 513 -16.35 2.87 -24.21
CA LYS A 513 -15.86 3.36 -25.52
C LYS A 513 -14.38 3.74 -25.47
N ARG A 514 -13.90 4.27 -24.35
CA ARG A 514 -12.44 4.51 -24.14
C ARG A 514 -11.66 3.20 -24.07
N ARG A 515 -12.22 2.17 -23.41
CA ARG A 515 -11.66 0.80 -23.41
C ARG A 515 -11.74 0.15 -24.79
N GLN A 516 -12.82 0.33 -25.54
CA GLN A 516 -12.94 -0.17 -26.92
C GLN A 516 -11.99 0.56 -27.89
N LEU A 517 -11.67 1.84 -27.66
CA LEU A 517 -10.62 2.56 -28.39
C LEU A 517 -9.20 2.18 -27.94
N ALA A 518 -9.03 1.69 -26.71
CA ALA A 518 -7.75 1.19 -26.18
C ALA A 518 -7.49 -0.30 -26.51
N VAL A 519 -8.52 -1.06 -26.88
CA VAL A 519 -8.34 -2.36 -27.52
C VAL A 519 -7.82 -2.06 -28.93
N ARG A 520 -6.51 -2.17 -29.11
CA ARG A 520 -5.87 -2.24 -30.42
C ARG A 520 -6.65 -3.25 -31.25
N ASN A 521 -7.36 -2.80 -32.28
CA ASN A 521 -7.73 -3.68 -33.37
C ASN A 521 -6.41 -4.24 -33.91
N LYS A 522 -6.19 -5.54 -33.67
CA LYS A 522 -5.21 -6.30 -34.42
C LYS A 522 -5.82 -6.52 -35.80
N GLU A 523 -5.46 -5.67 -36.74
CA GLU A 523 -5.50 -5.97 -38.17
C GLU A 523 -4.07 -6.15 -38.67
#